data_AF-A0A3P6R0Q6-F1
#
_entry.id   AF-A0A3P6R0Q6-F1
#
_cell.length_a   1.000
_cell.length_b   1.000
_cell.length_c   1.000
_cell.angle_alpha   90.00
_cell.angle_beta   90.00
_cell.angle_gamma   90.00
#
_symmetry.space_group_name_H-M   'P 1'
#
loop_
_entity.id
_entity.type
_entity.pdbx_description
1 polymer ?
#
loop_
_entity_poly.entity_id
_entity_poly.type
_entity_poly.pdbx_seq_one_letter_code
_entity_poly.pdbx_strand_id
1 'polypeptide(L)'
;MRLSSRLCSALLHFHNPTLWPAELKAGVLAGCRVIPNFVTEEEEAELLREVEPHMKRLRYEKNHWDDAIHLYREREQRRWSPANEKIIQRIRATSFPPDAEHLTSVHILDLHKDGLIKPHIDAIRYCGDVISGLCLLSDAVMRLRHKDRKDELIVDMLAPRRGLYRMG
;
A
#
# COMPACT_ATOMS: atom_id res chain seq x y z
N MET A 1 13.11 10.54 14.06
CA MET A 1 13.52 9.20 14.54
C MET A 1 14.04 8.41 13.33
N ARG A 2 15.37 8.25 13.20
CA ARG A 2 15.96 7.49 12.08
C ARG A 2 15.73 6.00 12.35
N LEU A 3 14.75 5.40 11.70
CA LEU A 3 14.61 3.94 11.66
C LEU A 3 15.92 3.38 11.08
N SER A 4 16.61 2.56 11.86
CA SER A 4 17.84 1.89 11.45
C SER A 4 17.59 1.09 10.17
N SER A 5 18.44 1.26 9.16
CA SER A 5 18.36 0.58 7.86
C SER A 5 18.24 -0.95 7.96
N ARG A 6 18.63 -1.53 9.11
CA ARG A 6 18.53 -2.97 9.38
C ARG A 6 17.09 -3.46 9.58
N LEU A 7 16.15 -2.62 10.03
CA LEU A 7 14.74 -3.02 10.20
C LEU A 7 13.98 -3.07 8.88
N CYS A 8 14.33 -2.23 7.89
CA CYS A 8 13.70 -2.28 6.56
C CYS A 8 13.99 -3.58 5.81
N SER A 9 15.15 -4.22 6.04
CA SER A 9 15.51 -5.47 5.35
C SER A 9 14.70 -6.69 5.83
N ALA A 10 14.06 -6.64 7.01
CA ALA A 10 13.27 -7.75 7.52
C ALA A 10 11.89 -7.88 6.84
N LEU A 11 11.43 -6.82 6.17
CA LEU A 11 10.10 -6.75 5.56
C LEU A 11 10.14 -6.87 4.03
N LEU A 12 11.33 -7.00 3.44
CA LEU A 12 11.55 -7.24 2.02
C LEU A 12 12.30 -8.56 1.82
N HIS A 13 11.70 -9.48 1.06
CA HIS A 13 12.30 -10.74 0.70
C HIS A 13 12.60 -10.80 -0.80
N PHE A 14 13.88 -10.76 -1.15
CA PHE A 14 14.35 -10.87 -2.53
C PHE A 14 14.48 -12.35 -2.92
N HIS A 15 13.70 -12.77 -3.91
CA HIS A 15 13.86 -14.08 -4.55
C HIS A 15 15.04 -14.04 -5.51
N ASN A 16 15.67 -15.19 -5.76
CA ASN A 16 16.82 -15.33 -6.65
C ASN A 16 17.89 -14.24 -6.47
N PRO A 17 18.40 -14.02 -5.24
CA PRO A 17 19.17 -12.82 -4.90
C PRO A 17 20.45 -12.63 -5.74
N THR A 18 20.97 -13.69 -6.36
CA THR A 18 22.13 -13.68 -7.26
C THR A 18 21.83 -13.12 -8.65
N LEU A 19 20.56 -13.07 -9.08
CA LEU A 19 20.15 -12.57 -10.39
C LEU A 19 19.91 -11.05 -10.42
N TRP A 20 19.89 -10.40 -9.26
CA TRP A 20 19.59 -8.98 -9.11
C TRP A 20 20.81 -8.10 -9.45
N PRO A 21 20.70 -7.21 -10.45
CA PRO A 21 21.69 -6.16 -10.64
C PRO A 21 21.81 -5.29 -9.38
N ALA A 22 23.03 -4.97 -8.95
CA ALA A 22 23.28 -4.28 -7.69
C ALA A 22 22.56 -2.93 -7.61
N GLU A 23 22.58 -2.15 -8.69
CA GLU A 23 21.90 -0.86 -8.80
C GLU A 23 20.38 -0.98 -8.66
N LEU A 24 19.78 -1.95 -9.37
CA LEU A 24 18.33 -2.18 -9.30
C LEU A 24 17.90 -2.62 -7.89
N LYS A 25 18.67 -3.51 -7.26
CA LYS A 25 18.41 -3.95 -5.88
C LYS A 25 18.51 -2.78 -4.90
N ALA A 26 19.51 -1.91 -5.05
CA ALA A 26 19.65 -0.70 -4.26
C ALA A 26 18.48 0.26 -4.47
N GLY A 27 18.01 0.43 -5.71
CA GLY A 27 16.83 1.22 -6.05
C GLY A 27 15.57 0.71 -5.37
N VAL A 28 15.31 -0.60 -5.41
CA VAL A 28 14.17 -1.22 -4.69
C VAL A 28 14.27 -0.98 -3.19
N LEU A 29 15.44 -1.20 -2.58
CA LEU A 29 15.65 -0.98 -1.14
C LEU A 29 15.48 0.50 -0.74
N ALA A 30 15.78 1.44 -1.63
CA ALA A 30 15.61 2.87 -1.38
C ALA A 30 14.15 3.32 -1.54
N GLY A 31 13.47 2.83 -2.58
CA GLY A 31 12.11 3.22 -2.96
C GLY A 31 10.99 2.48 -2.23
N CYS A 32 11.23 1.24 -1.77
CA CYS A 32 10.25 0.46 -1.02
C CYS A 32 10.53 0.56 0.49
N ARG A 33 9.55 1.05 1.25
CA ARG A 33 9.63 1.16 2.72
C ARG A 33 8.35 0.68 3.37
N VAL A 34 8.49 0.02 4.51
CA VAL A 34 7.38 -0.39 5.36
C VAL A 34 7.63 0.11 6.79
N ILE A 35 6.63 0.77 7.36
CA ILE A 35 6.62 1.25 8.74
C ILE A 35 5.56 0.44 9.49
N PRO A 36 5.95 -0.59 10.26
CA PRO A 36 4.99 -1.39 11.03
C PRO A 36 4.38 -0.56 12.17
N ASN A 37 3.15 -0.90 12.56
CA ASN A 37 2.41 -0.19 13.63
C ASN A 37 2.40 1.34 13.44
N PHE A 38 2.21 1.78 12.19
CA PHE A 38 2.12 3.20 11.85
C PHE A 38 0.87 3.86 12.45
N VAL A 39 -0.22 3.11 12.57
CA VAL A 39 -1.39 3.48 13.38
C VAL A 39 -1.51 2.62 14.62
N THR A 40 -2.09 3.17 15.69
CA THR A 40 -2.44 2.42 16.90
C THR A 40 -3.72 1.59 16.69
N GLU A 41 -4.09 0.77 17.69
CA GLU A 41 -5.37 0.03 17.67
C GLU A 41 -6.56 0.97 17.67
N GLU A 42 -6.47 2.04 18.44
CA GLU A 42 -7.50 3.06 18.57
C GLU A 42 -7.67 3.83 17.26
N GLU A 43 -6.56 4.17 16.61
CA GLU A 43 -6.57 4.84 15.29
C GLU A 43 -7.12 3.93 14.19
N GLU A 44 -6.75 2.64 14.17
CA GLU A 44 -7.36 1.66 13.26
C GLU A 44 -8.87 1.53 13.51
N ALA A 45 -9.29 1.43 14.77
CA ALA A 45 -10.70 1.34 15.13
C ALA A 45 -11.49 2.61 14.73
N GLU A 46 -10.90 3.80 14.84
CA GLU A 46 -11.51 5.06 14.41
C GLU A 46 -11.68 5.12 12.89
N LEU A 47 -10.66 4.69 12.12
CA LEU A 47 -10.76 4.59 10.66
C LEU A 47 -11.88 3.65 10.26
N LEU A 48 -11.94 2.46 10.87
CA LEU A 48 -12.97 1.47 10.59
C LEU A 48 -14.37 1.98 10.96
N ARG A 49 -14.53 2.67 12.09
CA ARG A 49 -15.83 3.24 12.50
C ARG A 49 -16.38 4.22 11.46
N GLU A 50 -15.50 5.01 10.83
CA GLU A 50 -15.88 5.95 9.79
C GLU A 50 -16.13 5.25 8.44
N VAL A 51 -15.28 4.29 8.06
CA VAL A 51 -15.27 3.69 6.72
C VAL A 51 -16.29 2.54 6.57
N GLU A 52 -16.39 1.65 7.55
CA GLU A 52 -17.15 0.41 7.48
C GLU A 52 -18.65 0.60 7.21
N PRO A 53 -19.36 1.60 7.78
CA PRO A 53 -20.78 1.82 7.50
C PRO A 53 -21.09 2.07 6.02
N HIS A 54 -20.13 2.63 5.27
CA HIS A 54 -20.23 2.86 3.84
C HIS A 54 -19.83 1.61 3.06
N MET A 55 -18.70 0.99 3.40
CA MET A 55 -18.18 -0.19 2.71
C MET A 55 -19.14 -1.37 2.77
N LYS A 56 -19.78 -1.61 3.92
CA LYS A 56 -20.71 -2.75 4.10
C LYS A 56 -21.96 -2.70 3.22
N ARG A 57 -22.27 -1.54 2.65
CA ARG A 57 -23.40 -1.36 1.72
C ARG A 57 -23.02 -1.72 0.27
N LEU A 58 -21.72 -1.78 -0.03
CA LEU A 58 -21.22 -2.19 -1.33
C LEU A 58 -21.14 -3.71 -1.41
N ARG A 59 -21.39 -4.25 -2.61
CA ARG A 59 -21.23 -5.67 -2.89
C ARG A 59 -19.78 -5.93 -3.30
N TYR A 60 -19.27 -7.11 -2.97
CA TYR A 60 -18.01 -7.55 -3.55
C TYR A 60 -18.17 -7.79 -5.06
N GLU A 61 -17.30 -7.16 -5.83
CA GLU A 61 -17.22 -7.27 -7.27
C GLU A 61 -16.28 -8.43 -7.63
N LYS A 62 -16.70 -9.23 -8.63
CA LYS A 62 -15.91 -10.39 -9.06
C LYS A 62 -14.76 -10.00 -9.98
N ASN A 63 -14.96 -9.03 -10.88
CA ASN A 63 -13.98 -8.55 -11.84
C ASN A 63 -14.09 -7.03 -12.01
N HIS A 64 -12.96 -6.33 -11.98
CA HIS A 64 -12.83 -4.95 -12.48
C HIS A 64 -12.72 -4.94 -14.02
N TRP A 65 -12.93 -3.80 -14.68
CA TRP A 65 -12.87 -3.72 -16.16
C TRP A 65 -11.49 -4.04 -16.73
N ASP A 66 -10.42 -3.85 -15.95
CA ASP A 66 -9.03 -4.20 -16.30
C ASP A 66 -8.58 -5.57 -15.75
N ASP A 67 -9.48 -6.29 -15.08
CA ASP A 67 -9.24 -7.60 -14.47
C ASP A 67 -8.10 -7.62 -13.42
N ALA A 68 -7.69 -6.46 -12.88
CA ALA A 68 -6.57 -6.37 -11.95
C ALA A 68 -6.93 -6.79 -10.51
N ILE A 69 -8.20 -6.64 -10.10
CA ILE A 69 -8.64 -6.91 -8.72
C ILE A 69 -9.85 -7.85 -8.72
N HIS A 70 -9.83 -8.84 -7.82
CA HIS A 70 -10.89 -9.83 -7.64
C HIS A 70 -11.42 -9.88 -6.21
N LEU A 71 -12.75 -10.08 -6.10
CA LEU A 71 -13.49 -10.16 -4.82
C LEU A 71 -13.15 -8.98 -3.90
N TYR A 72 -13.41 -7.80 -4.42
CA TYR A 72 -13.12 -6.55 -3.75
C TYR A 72 -14.35 -5.64 -3.74
N ARG A 73 -14.32 -4.62 -2.90
CA ARG A 73 -15.22 -3.47 -2.99
C ARG A 73 -14.39 -2.23 -2.73
N GLU A 74 -14.71 -1.14 -3.39
CA GLU A 74 -13.92 0.07 -3.30
C GLU A 74 -14.76 1.33 -3.30
N ARG A 75 -14.15 2.40 -2.80
CA ARG A 75 -14.69 3.75 -2.93
C ARG A 75 -13.59 4.77 -2.79
N GLU A 76 -13.94 5.99 -3.13
CA GLU A 76 -13.13 7.17 -2.84
C GLU A 76 -13.74 7.98 -1.70
N GLN A 77 -12.88 8.57 -0.87
CA GLN A 77 -13.28 9.47 0.20
C GLN A 77 -12.40 10.72 0.22
N ARG A 78 -13.05 11.89 0.11
CA ARG A 78 -12.39 13.20 0.17
C ARG A 78 -12.44 13.85 1.55
N ARG A 79 -13.52 13.66 2.30
CA ARG A 79 -13.73 14.28 3.61
C ARG A 79 -13.58 13.23 4.69
N TRP A 80 -12.78 13.54 5.71
CA TRP A 80 -12.56 12.69 6.87
C TRP A 80 -13.02 13.39 8.14
N SER A 81 -13.37 12.64 9.17
CA SER A 81 -13.56 13.21 10.51
C SER A 81 -12.27 13.90 11.00
N PRO A 82 -12.35 14.86 11.93
CA PRO A 82 -11.15 15.50 12.48
C PRO A 82 -10.14 14.54 13.11
N ALA A 83 -10.59 13.38 13.60
CA ALA A 83 -9.71 12.34 14.13
C ALA A 83 -8.95 11.62 13.00
N ASN A 84 -9.66 11.16 11.97
CA ASN A 84 -9.05 10.43 10.85
C ASN A 84 -8.25 11.35 9.90
N GLU A 85 -8.64 12.62 9.75
CA GLU A 85 -7.88 13.60 8.97
C GLU A 85 -6.44 13.75 9.50
N LYS A 86 -6.24 13.68 10.82
CA LYS A 86 -4.88 13.69 11.41
C LYS A 86 -4.04 12.50 10.93
N ILE A 87 -4.65 11.33 10.79
CA ILE A 87 -3.98 10.13 10.27
C ILE A 87 -3.64 10.33 8.79
N ILE A 88 -4.60 10.80 7.97
CA ILE A 88 -4.37 11.08 6.55
C ILE A 88 -3.24 12.09 6.35
N GLN A 89 -3.20 13.16 7.14
CA GLN A 89 -2.11 14.15 7.09
C GLN A 89 -0.78 13.56 7.56
N ARG A 90 -0.78 12.67 8.55
CA ARG A 90 0.44 11.95 8.99
C ARG A 90 0.96 11.03 7.88
N ILE A 91 0.09 10.33 7.15
CA ILE A 91 0.47 9.51 5.98
C ILE A 91 1.13 10.39 4.92
N ARG A 92 0.51 11.54 4.59
CA ARG A 92 1.03 12.50 3.61
C ARG A 92 2.42 13.00 3.98
N ALA A 93 2.56 13.55 5.19
CA ALA A 93 3.83 14.08 5.70
C ALA A 93 4.93 13.01 5.82
N THR A 94 4.57 11.74 6.02
CA THR A 94 5.54 10.63 6.11
C THR A 94 6.01 10.16 4.74
N SER A 95 5.12 10.21 3.74
CA SER A 95 5.33 9.50 2.48
C SER A 95 5.76 10.40 1.32
N PHE A 96 5.41 11.68 1.37
CA PHE A 96 5.57 12.61 0.27
C PHE A 96 6.36 13.86 0.70
N PRO A 97 7.04 14.53 -0.24
CA PRO A 97 7.59 15.87 -0.04
C PRO A 97 6.52 16.88 0.42
N PRO A 98 6.88 17.93 1.18
CA PRO A 98 5.92 18.92 1.67
C PRO A 98 5.16 19.69 0.58
N ASP A 99 5.73 19.78 -0.61
CA ASP A 99 5.22 20.47 -1.80
C ASP A 99 4.54 19.53 -2.80
N ALA A 100 4.42 18.24 -2.47
CA ALA A 100 3.77 17.27 -3.34
C ALA A 100 2.28 17.57 -3.52
N GLU A 101 1.83 17.59 -4.76
CA GLU A 101 0.40 17.57 -5.07
C GLU A 101 -0.18 16.20 -4.74
N HIS A 102 -1.36 16.20 -4.12
CA HIS A 102 -2.06 14.97 -3.76
C HIS A 102 -3.36 14.86 -4.52
N LEU A 103 -3.74 13.62 -4.86
CA LEU A 103 -5.10 13.33 -5.30
C LEU A 103 -6.08 13.83 -4.23
N THR A 104 -7.19 14.41 -4.71
CA THR A 104 -8.19 15.03 -3.83
C THR A 104 -8.93 14.01 -2.98
N SER A 105 -9.09 12.79 -3.47
CA SER A 105 -9.70 11.66 -2.77
C SER A 105 -8.66 10.64 -2.34
N VAL A 106 -8.89 10.00 -1.20
CA VAL A 106 -8.19 8.79 -0.77
C VAL A 106 -8.99 7.58 -1.24
N HIS A 107 -8.31 6.64 -1.91
CA HIS A 107 -8.88 5.36 -2.32
C HIS A 107 -8.95 4.40 -1.13
N ILE A 108 -10.10 3.77 -0.96
CA ILE A 108 -10.36 2.78 0.08
C ILE A 108 -10.72 1.49 -0.63
N LEU A 109 -9.87 0.48 -0.46
CA LEU A 109 -10.04 -0.85 -1.02
C LEU A 109 -10.25 -1.86 0.11
N ASP A 110 -11.31 -2.67 0.00
CA ASP A 110 -11.60 -3.76 0.91
C ASP A 110 -11.58 -5.07 0.10
N LEU A 111 -10.68 -5.97 0.50
CA LEU A 111 -10.52 -7.29 -0.10
C LEU A 111 -11.21 -8.33 0.76
N HIS A 112 -11.98 -9.21 0.10
CA HIS A 112 -12.45 -10.43 0.74
C HIS A 112 -11.26 -11.31 1.14
N LYS A 113 -11.43 -12.23 2.10
CA LYS A 113 -10.40 -13.20 2.50
C LYS A 113 -9.85 -14.07 1.36
N ASP A 114 -10.67 -14.23 0.31
CA ASP A 114 -10.35 -14.98 -0.91
C ASP A 114 -10.05 -14.03 -2.10
N GLY A 115 -10.05 -12.72 -1.85
CA GLY A 115 -9.77 -11.69 -2.83
C GLY A 115 -8.27 -11.51 -3.06
N LEU A 116 -7.94 -11.00 -4.24
CA LEU A 116 -6.55 -10.79 -4.64
C LEU A 116 -6.42 -9.64 -5.63
N ILE A 117 -5.24 -9.06 -5.64
CA ILE A 117 -4.80 -8.08 -6.63
C ILE A 117 -3.79 -8.79 -7.54
N LYS A 118 -4.09 -8.89 -8.83
CA LYS A 118 -3.21 -9.46 -9.85
C LYS A 118 -2.02 -8.51 -10.12
N PRO A 119 -0.90 -9.04 -10.68
CA PRO A 119 0.22 -8.21 -11.08
C PRO A 119 -0.21 -7.14 -12.09
N HIS A 120 -0.04 -5.87 -11.73
CA HIS A 120 -0.33 -4.72 -12.58
C HIS A 120 0.66 -3.58 -12.25
N ILE A 121 0.64 -2.54 -13.07
CA ILE A 121 1.33 -1.28 -12.83
C ILE A 121 0.25 -0.21 -12.82
N ASP A 122 0.18 0.58 -11.75
CA ASP A 122 -0.75 1.70 -11.65
C ASP A 122 -0.67 2.60 -12.89
N ALA A 123 -1.82 3.09 -13.32
CA ALA A 123 -1.89 3.94 -14.50
C ALA A 123 -1.20 5.28 -14.23
N ILE A 124 -0.19 5.62 -15.06
CA ILE A 124 0.57 6.88 -15.00
C ILE A 124 -0.33 8.12 -15.01
N ARG A 125 -1.51 8.03 -15.64
CA ARG A 125 -2.48 9.14 -15.71
C ARG A 125 -3.13 9.47 -14.37
N TYR A 126 -3.14 8.53 -13.43
CA TYR A 126 -3.88 8.63 -12.17
C TYR A 126 -2.99 8.44 -10.94
N CYS A 127 -1.73 8.03 -11.12
CA CYS A 127 -0.77 7.82 -10.05
C CYS A 127 0.51 8.62 -10.34
N GLY A 128 1.01 9.33 -9.32
CA GLY A 128 2.29 10.04 -9.39
C GLY A 128 3.48 9.11 -9.10
N ASP A 129 4.61 9.69 -8.72
CA ASP A 129 5.85 8.93 -8.50
C ASP A 129 5.84 8.09 -7.20
N VAL A 130 4.88 8.34 -6.30
CA VAL A 130 4.81 7.68 -4.98
C VAL A 130 3.41 7.12 -4.72
N ILE A 131 3.38 5.85 -4.33
CA ILE A 131 2.20 5.16 -3.78
C ILE A 131 2.44 4.95 -2.28
N SER A 132 1.46 5.29 -1.45
CA SER A 132 1.49 5.05 -0.01
C SER A 132 0.17 4.41 0.43
N GLY A 133 0.26 3.25 1.07
CA GLY A 133 -0.91 2.46 1.49
C GLY A 133 -0.84 2.07 2.95
N LEU A 134 -1.93 2.34 3.67
CA LEU A 134 -2.13 1.89 5.05
C LEU A 134 -2.89 0.57 5.06
N CYS A 135 -2.32 -0.47 5.66
CA CYS A 135 -2.95 -1.78 5.75
C CYS A 135 -3.72 -1.92 7.07
N LEU A 136 -4.96 -2.40 7.01
CA LEU A 136 -5.85 -2.57 8.16
C LEU A 136 -6.36 -4.02 8.20
N LEU A 137 -6.96 -4.43 9.32
CA LEU A 137 -7.62 -5.73 9.56
C LEU A 137 -6.69 -6.96 9.59
N SER A 138 -5.88 -7.18 8.56
CA SER A 138 -5.01 -8.35 8.42
C SER A 138 -3.71 -8.03 7.68
N ASP A 139 -2.68 -8.85 7.92
CA ASP A 139 -1.42 -8.79 7.17
C ASP A 139 -1.64 -9.21 5.71
N ALA A 140 -0.82 -8.67 4.81
CA ALA A 140 -0.77 -9.06 3.41
C ALA A 140 0.67 -9.12 2.91
N VAL A 141 0.89 -9.80 1.78
CA VAL A 141 2.16 -9.79 1.05
C VAL A 141 1.95 -9.14 -0.30
N MET A 142 2.68 -8.06 -0.56
CA MET A 142 2.76 -7.41 -1.86
C MET A 142 3.94 -7.96 -2.64
N ARG A 143 3.68 -8.68 -3.74
CA ARG A 143 4.72 -9.23 -4.62
C ARG A 143 4.98 -8.29 -5.79
N LEU A 144 6.19 -7.73 -5.84
CA LEU A 144 6.66 -6.91 -6.95
C LEU A 144 7.49 -7.78 -7.91
N ARG A 145 7.23 -7.62 -9.22
CA ARG A 145 7.94 -8.33 -10.29
C ARG A 145 8.47 -7.35 -11.31
N HIS A 146 9.68 -7.57 -11.80
CA HIS A 146 10.19 -6.78 -12.92
C HIS A 146 9.37 -7.06 -14.18
N LYS A 147 8.94 -6.01 -14.89
CA LYS A 147 8.04 -6.12 -16.05
C LYS A 147 8.57 -7.04 -17.16
N ASP A 148 9.90 -7.06 -17.38
CA ASP A 148 10.54 -7.84 -18.45
C ASP A 148 11.22 -9.13 -17.94
N ARG A 149 11.40 -9.28 -16.62
CA ARG A 149 12.11 -10.41 -15.99
C ARG A 149 11.25 -11.00 -14.87
N LYS A 150 9.99 -11.28 -15.20
CA LYS A 150 8.88 -11.50 -14.26
C LYS A 150 9.10 -12.66 -13.30
N ASP A 151 9.81 -13.69 -13.72
CA ASP A 151 10.05 -14.92 -12.92
C ASP A 151 11.44 -14.96 -12.27
N GLU A 152 12.31 -14.02 -12.64
CA GLU A 152 13.67 -13.94 -12.13
C GLU A 152 13.80 -12.90 -11.03
N LEU A 153 13.27 -11.69 -11.29
CA LEU A 153 13.39 -10.53 -10.40
C LEU A 153 12.08 -10.31 -9.66
N ILE A 154 11.97 -10.96 -8.51
CA ILE A 154 10.78 -10.94 -7.64
C ILE A 154 11.20 -10.50 -6.24
N VAL A 155 10.48 -9.54 -5.67
CA VAL A 155 10.62 -9.15 -4.27
C VAL A 155 9.24 -9.15 -3.61
N ASP A 156 9.17 -9.81 -2.46
CA ASP A 156 7.97 -9.78 -1.61
C ASP A 156 8.15 -8.74 -0.52
N MET A 157 7.15 -7.89 -0.35
CA MET A 157 7.08 -6.89 0.71
C MET A 157 5.96 -7.28 1.68
N LEU A 158 6.30 -7.50 2.95
CA LEU A 158 5.30 -7.71 3.99
C LEU A 158 4.59 -6.38 4.26
N ALA A 159 3.27 -6.39 4.17
CA ALA A 159 2.40 -5.28 4.48
C ALA A 159 1.60 -5.64 5.74
N PRO A 160 2.16 -5.42 6.94
CA PRO A 160 1.52 -5.85 8.17
C PRO A 160 0.30 -5.00 8.48
N ARG A 161 -0.67 -5.56 9.20
CA ARG A 161 -1.82 -4.84 9.77
C ARG A 161 -1.32 -3.64 10.58
N ARG A 162 -1.99 -2.50 10.41
CA ARG A 162 -1.63 -1.16 10.91
C ARG A 162 -0.33 -0.60 10.34
N GLY A 163 0.30 -1.29 9.39
CA GLY A 163 1.53 -0.86 8.74
C GLY A 163 1.26 0.10 7.59
N LEU A 164 2.18 1.04 7.40
CA LEU A 164 2.22 1.90 6.22
C LEU A 164 3.30 1.41 5.27
N TYR A 165 2.96 1.06 4.04
CA TYR A 165 3.96 0.87 2.99
C TYR A 165 4.04 2.10 2.08
N ARG A 166 5.23 2.35 1.55
CA ARG A 166 5.50 3.39 0.56
C ARG A 166 6.36 2.79 -0.55
N MET A 167 5.99 3.05 -1.80
CA MET A 167 6.76 2.76 -3.00
C MET A 167 6.93 4.03 -3.82
N GLY A 168 8.15 4.33 -4.26
CA GLY A 168 8.47 5.50 -5.08
C GLY A 168 9.79 6.17 -4.74
#